data_AF-A0A7S1TDL2-F1
#
_entry.id   AF-A0A7S1TDL2-F1
#
_cell.length_a   1.000
_cell.length_b   1.000
_cell.length_c   1.000
_cell.angle_alpha   90.00
_cell.angle_beta   90.00
_cell.angle_gamma   90.00
#
_symmetry.space_group_name_H-M   'P 1'
#
loop_
_entity.id
_entity.type
_entity.pdbx_description
1 polymer ?
#
loop_
_entity_poly.entity_id
_entity_poly.type
_entity_poly.pdbx_seq_one_letter_code
_entity_poly.pdbx_strand_id
1 'polypeptide(L)'
;KEDGVGGSGGVSDAVLGGLEAPVDVHSMESIEEAHALSVVCVALSGDGQWVASTGLDGYLNFWKVADRKARHKIDANMVEAWSTAFHPRENVLASSSQYSRINLWNSETGKCERTLTTAEKGHPAYRMVMSVAFHPDGKYVVGGSSDGALSVFDIESGQKTQRISNHTMPVRGVVFSETEGSTVFSASDDYLMHVYDIRTGELTGTVPGHTGIVCAVDVSPNGTTLASASGDGTVKIWDRRTLGCTHTFEGFHSDIVWSVKFYHGGSRLVSASDDGTLRFWNVSE
;
A
#
# COMPACT_ATOMS: atom_id res chain seq x y z
N LYS A 1 -26.92 45.89 -65.68
CA LYS A 1 -26.90 44.49 -66.14
C LYS A 1 -25.50 44.22 -66.70
N GLU A 2 -24.41 44.38 -65.94
CA GLU A 2 -24.04 43.78 -64.62
C GLU A 2 -24.24 42.27 -64.63
N ASP A 3 -23.38 41.38 -64.12
CA ASP A 3 -21.96 41.29 -63.70
C ASP A 3 -21.81 39.77 -63.36
N GLY A 4 -20.71 39.04 -63.53
CA GLY A 4 -19.46 39.14 -62.78
C GLY A 4 -19.45 38.25 -61.51
N VAL A 5 -18.41 37.40 -61.38
CA VAL A 5 -17.89 36.75 -60.13
C VAL A 5 -18.66 35.49 -59.65
N GLY A 6 -18.09 34.37 -59.17
CA GLY A 6 -16.74 33.94 -58.78
C GLY A 6 -16.83 33.04 -57.52
N GLY A 7 -15.93 32.05 -57.38
CA GLY A 7 -15.70 31.24 -56.15
C GLY A 7 -16.48 29.92 -56.12
N SER A 8 -15.88 28.73 -56.13
CA SER A 8 -14.83 28.09 -55.30
C SER A 8 -15.48 26.92 -54.55
N GLY A 9 -14.89 25.73 -54.68
CA GLY A 9 -15.45 24.48 -54.17
C GLY A 9 -15.38 24.33 -52.65
N GLY A 10 -16.03 23.26 -52.18
CA GLY A 10 -16.01 22.84 -50.78
C GLY A 10 -17.00 21.69 -50.60
N VAL A 11 -16.50 20.47 -50.77
CA VAL A 11 -17.22 19.23 -50.42
C VAL A 11 -17.40 19.21 -48.91
N SER A 12 -18.62 18.96 -48.46
CA SER A 12 -19.00 18.90 -47.06
C SER A 12 -18.37 17.67 -46.38
N ASP A 13 -17.39 17.88 -45.52
CA ASP A 13 -16.94 16.86 -44.57
C ASP A 13 -17.88 16.81 -43.36
N ALA A 14 -18.42 15.61 -43.17
CA ALA A 14 -19.27 15.25 -42.07
C ALA A 14 -18.49 15.25 -40.74
N VAL A 15 -19.19 15.67 -39.70
CA VAL A 15 -18.78 15.55 -38.30
C VAL A 15 -18.52 14.07 -37.97
N LEU A 16 -17.26 13.70 -37.82
CA LEU A 16 -16.83 12.47 -37.16
C LEU A 16 -16.08 12.85 -35.89
N GLY A 17 -16.61 12.36 -34.77
CA GLY A 17 -16.15 12.64 -33.42
C GLY A 17 -14.67 12.35 -33.24
N GLY A 18 -14.03 13.21 -32.44
CA GLY A 18 -12.71 12.94 -31.90
C GLY A 18 -12.77 11.67 -31.06
N LEU A 19 -12.33 10.56 -31.65
CA LEU A 19 -11.76 9.46 -30.89
C LEU A 19 -10.44 9.98 -30.33
N GLU A 20 -10.41 10.28 -29.04
CA GLU A 20 -9.15 10.37 -28.30
C GLU A 20 -8.39 9.06 -28.54
N ALA A 21 -7.17 9.17 -29.06
CA ALA A 21 -6.30 8.03 -29.23
C ALA A 21 -6.07 7.36 -27.85
N PRO A 22 -5.98 6.02 -27.78
CA PRO A 22 -5.71 5.35 -26.52
C PRO A 22 -4.36 5.83 -25.99
N VAL A 23 -4.36 6.34 -24.76
CA VAL A 23 -3.13 6.66 -24.02
C VAL A 23 -2.33 5.36 -23.91
N ASP A 24 -1.14 5.35 -24.50
CA ASP A 24 -0.27 4.18 -24.54
C ASP A 24 0.33 3.97 -23.13
N VAL A 25 -0.29 3.08 -22.34
CA VAL A 25 -0.02 2.93 -20.90
C VAL A 25 1.27 2.15 -20.59
N HIS A 26 2.19 2.04 -21.54
CA HIS A 26 3.34 1.14 -21.47
C HIS A 26 4.72 1.82 -21.59
N SER A 27 4.81 3.15 -21.64
CA SER A 27 6.11 3.82 -21.69
C SER A 27 6.74 4.03 -20.30
N MET A 28 7.91 3.42 -20.06
CA MET A 28 8.79 3.75 -18.94
C MET A 28 9.37 5.16 -19.14
N GLU A 29 9.06 6.09 -18.24
CA GLU A 29 9.40 7.51 -18.42
C GLU A 29 10.80 7.92 -17.91
N SER A 30 11.32 7.26 -16.87
CA SER A 30 12.65 7.52 -16.30
C SER A 30 13.08 6.42 -15.32
N ILE A 31 14.39 6.30 -15.08
CA ILE A 31 14.99 5.45 -14.05
C ILE A 31 15.84 6.36 -13.15
N GLU A 32 15.62 6.30 -11.84
CA GLU A 32 16.38 7.05 -10.84
C GLU A 32 17.00 6.08 -9.82
N GLU A 33 18.29 6.24 -9.51
CA GLU A 33 18.94 5.45 -8.47
C GLU A 33 18.48 5.92 -7.09
N ALA A 34 17.67 5.11 -6.42
CA ALA A 34 17.11 5.47 -5.12
C ALA A 34 18.02 5.08 -3.94
N HIS A 35 18.46 3.83 -3.90
CA HIS A 35 19.17 3.25 -2.76
C HIS A 35 20.47 2.58 -3.22
N ALA A 36 21.47 2.55 -2.34
CA ALA A 36 22.75 1.87 -2.61
C ALA A 36 22.62 0.34 -2.53
N LEU A 37 21.55 -0.15 -1.91
CA LEU A 37 21.15 -1.56 -1.83
C LEU A 37 19.68 -1.69 -2.29
N SER A 38 19.11 -2.90 -2.22
CA SER A 38 17.74 -3.19 -2.66
C SER A 38 16.70 -2.24 -2.04
N VAL A 39 15.80 -1.75 -2.88
CA VAL A 39 14.60 -1.00 -2.44
C VAL A 39 13.62 -2.00 -1.83
N VAL A 40 13.17 -1.73 -0.61
CA VAL A 40 12.30 -2.63 0.17
C VAL A 40 10.84 -2.24 0.03
N CYS A 41 10.53 -0.95 0.11
CA CYS A 41 9.16 -0.45 0.06
C CYS A 41 9.08 0.87 -0.70
N VAL A 42 7.93 1.11 -1.33
CA VAL A 42 7.57 2.41 -1.93
C VAL A 42 6.16 2.78 -1.51
N ALA A 43 5.93 4.08 -1.30
CA ALA A 43 4.60 4.64 -1.07
C ALA A 43 4.41 5.90 -1.91
N LEU A 44 3.17 6.18 -2.33
CA LEU A 44 2.76 7.39 -3.04
C LEU A 44 1.82 8.19 -2.13
N SER A 45 1.98 9.51 -2.08
CA SER A 45 1.04 10.39 -1.38
C SER A 45 -0.31 10.45 -2.10
N GLY A 46 -1.39 10.71 -1.35
CA GLY A 46 -2.75 10.74 -1.93
C GLY A 46 -2.95 11.81 -3.01
N ASP A 47 -2.15 12.87 -3.02
CA ASP A 47 -2.12 13.92 -4.05
C ASP A 47 -1.21 13.59 -5.25
N GLY A 48 -0.52 12.44 -5.21
CA GLY A 48 0.42 11.99 -6.23
C GLY A 48 1.70 12.83 -6.34
N GLN A 49 1.93 13.78 -5.43
CA GLN A 49 3.08 14.70 -5.52
C GLN A 49 4.37 14.11 -4.96
N TRP A 50 4.27 13.13 -4.06
CA TRP A 50 5.40 12.58 -3.32
C TRP A 50 5.48 11.07 -3.43
N VAL A 51 6.70 10.57 -3.62
CA VAL A 51 7.04 9.17 -3.42
C VAL A 51 7.98 9.06 -2.23
N ALA A 52 7.74 8.07 -1.39
CA ALA A 52 8.69 7.64 -0.37
C ALA A 52 9.26 6.28 -0.78
N SER A 53 10.56 6.07 -0.57
CA SER A 53 11.19 4.77 -0.75
C SER A 53 12.10 4.43 0.42
N THR A 54 12.09 3.16 0.84
CA THR A 54 13.03 2.62 1.83
C THR A 54 13.94 1.59 1.19
N GLY A 55 15.16 1.45 1.69
CA GLY A 55 16.13 0.47 1.18
C GLY A 55 16.89 -0.23 2.28
N LEU A 56 17.49 -1.38 1.93
CA LEU A 56 18.37 -2.13 2.85
C LEU A 56 19.65 -1.38 3.23
N ASP A 57 19.91 -0.23 2.59
CA ASP A 57 21.00 0.68 2.93
C ASP A 57 20.71 1.50 4.20
N GLY A 58 19.53 1.36 4.81
CA GLY A 58 19.16 2.04 6.05
C GLY A 58 18.47 3.39 5.84
N TYR A 59 18.31 3.81 4.58
CA TYR A 59 17.81 5.13 4.23
C TYR A 59 16.31 5.14 3.91
N LEU A 60 15.68 6.26 4.24
CA LEU A 60 14.38 6.68 3.74
C LEU A 60 14.61 7.86 2.80
N ASN A 61 14.12 7.75 1.57
CA ASN A 61 14.16 8.84 0.60
C ASN A 61 12.77 9.41 0.35
N PHE A 62 12.68 10.74 0.30
CA PHE A 62 11.51 11.46 -0.18
C PHE A 62 11.78 12.07 -1.54
N TRP A 63 10.88 11.80 -2.48
CA TRP A 63 10.96 12.22 -3.87
C TRP A 63 9.77 13.10 -4.18
N LYS A 64 10.01 14.25 -4.81
CA LYS A 64 8.93 14.99 -5.43
C LYS A 64 8.77 14.49 -6.85
N VAL A 65 7.58 14.00 -7.20
CA VAL A 65 7.32 13.31 -8.48
C VAL A 65 7.64 14.22 -9.66
N ALA A 66 7.24 15.49 -9.60
CA ALA A 66 7.50 16.47 -10.65
C ALA A 66 9.00 16.74 -10.88
N ASP A 67 9.81 16.68 -9.83
CA ASP A 67 11.22 17.06 -9.88
C ASP A 67 12.12 15.87 -10.27
N ARG A 68 11.60 14.63 -10.19
CA ARG A 68 12.31 13.35 -10.42
C ARG A 68 13.61 13.22 -9.64
N LYS A 69 13.70 13.87 -8.48
CA LYS A 69 14.89 13.83 -7.62
C LYS A 69 14.52 13.61 -6.17
N ALA A 70 15.38 12.88 -5.46
CA ALA A 70 15.30 12.76 -4.02
C ALA A 70 15.54 14.15 -3.41
N ARG A 71 14.51 14.67 -2.74
CA ARG A 71 14.60 15.94 -2.02
C ARG A 71 15.26 15.75 -0.66
N HIS A 72 14.99 14.61 -0.03
CA HIS A 72 15.58 14.24 1.25
C HIS A 72 16.06 12.80 1.20
N LYS A 73 17.29 12.58 1.66
CA LYS A 73 17.85 11.26 1.95
C LYS A 73 18.16 11.22 3.43
N ILE A 74 17.41 10.42 4.17
CA ILE A 74 17.44 10.40 5.63
C ILE A 74 18.08 9.08 6.05
N ASP A 75 19.21 9.16 6.76
CA ASP A 75 19.72 8.02 7.52
C ASP A 75 18.77 7.80 8.69
N ALA A 76 17.82 6.90 8.47
CA ALA A 76 16.83 6.58 9.46
C ALA A 76 17.27 5.41 10.36
N ASN A 77 18.50 4.92 10.18
CA ASN A 77 19.01 3.69 10.78
C ASN A 77 17.98 2.55 10.65
N MET A 78 17.27 2.56 9.52
CA MET A 78 16.20 1.63 9.18
C MET A 78 16.83 0.43 8.49
N VAL A 79 17.62 -0.34 9.22
CA VAL A 79 17.84 -1.71 8.78
C VAL A 79 16.42 -2.32 8.74
N GLU A 80 15.90 -2.56 7.54
CA GLU A 80 14.56 -3.12 7.27
C GLU A 80 13.34 -2.32 7.76
N ALA A 81 13.13 -1.09 7.26
CA ALA A 81 11.77 -0.56 7.21
C ALA A 81 10.95 -1.30 6.15
N TRP A 82 10.23 -2.32 6.62
CA TRP A 82 9.40 -3.22 5.81
C TRP A 82 8.19 -2.52 5.16
N SER A 83 7.70 -1.43 5.75
CA SER A 83 6.47 -0.78 5.31
C SER A 83 6.48 0.71 5.59
N THR A 84 5.91 1.46 4.65
CA THR A 84 5.63 2.89 4.78
C THR A 84 4.22 3.20 4.30
N ALA A 85 3.59 4.18 4.94
CA ALA A 85 2.28 4.69 4.53
C ALA A 85 2.29 6.22 4.60
N PHE A 86 1.69 6.89 3.61
CA PHE A 86 1.43 8.32 3.70
C PHE A 86 0.14 8.57 4.46
N HIS A 87 0.16 9.63 5.27
CA HIS A 87 -1.04 10.16 5.88
C HIS A 87 -1.98 10.66 4.78
N PRO A 88 -3.31 10.46 4.89
CA PRO A 88 -4.24 10.68 3.78
C PRO A 88 -4.42 12.15 3.35
N ARG A 89 -4.01 13.12 4.19
CA ARG A 89 -4.25 14.56 3.96
C ARG A 89 -3.05 15.46 4.22
N GLU A 90 -2.34 15.20 5.30
CA GLU A 90 -1.14 15.93 5.71
C GLU A 90 0.15 15.36 5.10
N ASN A 91 1.19 16.20 5.06
CA ASN A 91 2.55 15.86 4.60
C ASN A 91 3.32 15.02 5.64
N VAL A 92 2.71 13.93 6.08
CA VAL A 92 3.29 13.00 7.06
C VAL A 92 3.42 11.61 6.43
N LEU A 93 4.56 10.97 6.64
CA LEU A 93 4.80 9.56 6.32
C LEU A 93 4.99 8.79 7.62
N ALA A 94 4.32 7.64 7.76
CA ALA A 94 4.65 6.65 8.75
C ALA A 94 5.60 5.62 8.15
N SER A 95 6.61 5.21 8.93
CA SER A 95 7.48 4.09 8.60
C SER A 95 7.52 3.09 9.74
N SER A 96 7.55 1.80 9.40
CA SER A 96 7.84 0.74 10.34
C SER A 96 9.34 0.69 10.69
N SER A 97 9.70 -0.05 11.74
CA SER A 97 11.09 -0.17 12.21
C SER A 97 11.31 -1.50 12.94
N GLN A 98 12.53 -2.03 12.86
CA GLN A 98 12.98 -3.17 13.67
C GLN A 98 12.95 -2.92 15.18
N TYR A 99 13.01 -1.66 15.63
CA TYR A 99 13.18 -1.31 17.05
C TYR A 99 11.87 -1.05 17.79
N SER A 100 10.81 -1.81 17.48
CA SER A 100 9.48 -1.66 18.09
C SER A 100 8.93 -0.22 17.98
N ARG A 101 9.12 0.40 16.80
CA ARG A 101 8.79 1.81 16.57
C ARG A 101 8.02 2.00 15.27
N ILE A 102 7.13 2.98 15.30
CA ILE A 102 6.60 3.64 14.11
C ILE A 102 7.14 5.07 14.15
N ASN A 103 7.84 5.50 13.11
CA ASN A 103 8.33 6.87 13.01
C ASN A 103 7.42 7.67 12.08
N LEU A 104 7.08 8.89 12.48
CA LEU A 104 6.30 9.85 11.71
C LEU A 104 7.23 10.95 11.21
N TRP A 105 7.29 11.10 9.90
CA TRP A 105 8.20 11.98 9.20
C TRP A 105 7.42 13.05 8.47
N ASN A 106 7.87 14.29 8.58
CA ASN A 106 7.41 15.35 7.70
C ASN A 106 8.01 15.15 6.31
N SER A 107 7.18 14.89 5.30
CA SER A 107 7.67 14.60 3.94
C SER A 107 8.30 15.82 3.26
N GLU A 108 7.88 17.03 3.63
CA GLU A 108 8.40 18.27 3.04
C GLU A 108 9.76 18.68 3.61
N THR A 109 9.99 18.45 4.90
CA THR A 109 11.23 18.84 5.60
C THR A 109 12.20 17.67 5.83
N GLY A 110 11.72 16.43 5.69
CA GLY A 110 12.48 15.21 5.97
C GLY A 110 12.77 14.98 7.47
N LYS A 111 12.13 15.72 8.38
CA LYS A 111 12.37 15.58 9.83
C LYS A 111 11.46 14.53 10.44
N CYS A 112 12.00 13.70 11.32
CA CYS A 112 11.20 12.86 12.21
C CYS A 112 10.50 13.77 13.24
N GLU A 113 9.18 13.88 13.14
CA GLU A 113 8.36 14.69 14.06
C GLU A 113 7.99 13.91 15.31
N ARG A 114 7.86 12.58 15.20
CA ARG A 114 7.44 11.73 16.31
C ARG A 114 7.88 10.28 16.12
N THR A 115 8.16 9.62 17.25
CA THR A 115 8.38 8.17 17.32
C THR A 115 7.37 7.56 18.29
N LEU A 116 6.58 6.61 17.80
CA LEU A 116 5.59 5.86 18.56
C LEU A 116 6.17 4.49 18.90
N THR A 117 6.23 4.15 20.19
CA THR A 117 6.80 2.87 20.64
C THR A 117 5.73 1.80 20.81
N THR A 118 5.89 0.67 20.11
CA THR A 118 5.04 -0.52 20.28
C THR A 118 5.51 -1.37 21.46
N ALA A 119 6.72 -1.16 21.97
CA ALA A 119 7.26 -1.91 23.11
C ALA A 119 6.41 -1.76 24.37
N GLU A 120 6.30 -2.85 25.13
CA GLU A 120 5.68 -2.86 26.46
C GLU A 120 6.77 -2.83 27.53
N LYS A 121 6.48 -2.19 28.67
CA LYS A 121 7.44 -2.14 29.79
C LYS A 121 7.77 -3.57 30.25
N GLY A 122 9.05 -3.87 30.38
CA GLY A 122 9.53 -5.19 30.83
C GLY A 122 9.64 -6.24 29.73
N HIS A 123 9.25 -5.93 28.49
CA HIS A 123 9.47 -6.79 27.33
C HIS A 123 10.69 -6.29 26.53
N PRO A 124 11.48 -7.20 25.95
CA PRO A 124 12.68 -6.80 25.24
C PRO A 124 12.33 -6.06 23.93
N ALA A 125 13.14 -5.05 23.61
CA ALA A 125 12.88 -4.02 22.61
C ALA A 125 13.11 -4.45 21.14
N TYR A 126 13.04 -5.75 20.84
CA TYR A 126 13.37 -6.32 19.53
C TYR A 126 12.16 -6.83 18.75
N ARG A 127 10.94 -6.35 19.06
CA ARG A 127 9.75 -6.66 18.27
C ARG A 127 9.71 -5.75 17.05
N MET A 128 9.82 -6.32 15.86
CA MET A 128 9.83 -5.54 14.63
C MET A 128 8.41 -5.09 14.30
N VAL A 129 8.24 -3.83 13.92
CA VAL A 129 7.03 -3.40 13.23
C VAL A 129 7.22 -3.73 11.75
N MET A 130 6.36 -4.56 11.20
CA MET A 130 6.50 -5.09 9.84
C MET A 130 5.57 -4.40 8.86
N SER A 131 4.43 -3.91 9.32
CA SER A 131 3.46 -3.18 8.49
C SER A 131 2.96 -1.93 9.21
N VAL A 132 2.65 -0.88 8.45
CA VAL A 132 2.00 0.32 8.96
C VAL A 132 0.90 0.80 8.02
N ALA A 133 -0.21 1.29 8.58
CA ALA A 133 -1.29 1.90 7.82
C ALA A 133 -1.92 3.07 8.60
N PHE A 134 -2.26 4.14 7.88
CA PHE A 134 -3.06 5.22 8.44
C PHE A 134 -4.54 4.93 8.31
N HIS A 135 -5.30 5.29 9.33
CA HIS A 135 -6.74 5.37 9.23
C HIS A 135 -7.13 6.48 8.22
N PRO A 136 -8.19 6.33 7.40
CA PRO A 136 -8.56 7.30 6.35
C PRO A 136 -8.89 8.71 6.86
N ASP A 137 -9.29 8.84 8.13
CA ASP A 137 -9.50 10.16 8.77
C ASP A 137 -8.20 10.87 9.19
N GLY A 138 -7.06 10.18 9.13
CA GLY A 138 -5.73 10.70 9.49
C GLY A 138 -5.41 10.73 10.98
N LYS A 139 -6.32 10.34 11.87
CA LYS A 139 -6.13 10.48 13.33
C LYS A 139 -5.38 9.31 13.96
N TYR A 140 -5.44 8.14 13.33
CA TYR A 140 -4.84 6.92 13.86
C TYR A 140 -3.84 6.31 12.89
N VAL A 141 -2.81 5.67 13.46
CA VAL A 141 -1.90 4.78 12.75
C VAL A 141 -1.89 3.42 13.42
N VAL A 142 -1.88 2.36 12.62
CA VAL A 142 -1.81 0.97 13.07
C VAL A 142 -0.50 0.38 12.61
N GLY A 143 0.20 -0.30 13.50
CA GLY A 143 1.38 -1.11 13.18
C GLY A 143 1.15 -2.58 13.45
N GLY A 144 1.41 -3.44 12.46
CA GLY A 144 1.49 -4.89 12.62
C GLY A 144 2.91 -5.30 13.03
N SER A 145 3.03 -6.20 14.00
CA SER A 145 4.30 -6.53 14.66
C SER A 145 4.67 -8.01 14.54
N SER A 146 5.97 -8.29 14.65
CA SER A 146 6.55 -9.63 14.59
C SER A 146 6.16 -10.55 15.75
N ASP A 147 5.38 -10.04 16.71
CA ASP A 147 4.82 -10.77 17.85
C ASP A 147 3.35 -11.16 17.64
N GLY A 148 2.80 -10.96 16.45
CA GLY A 148 1.41 -11.25 16.13
C GLY A 148 0.42 -10.18 16.57
N ALA A 149 0.88 -9.05 17.12
CA ALA A 149 -0.02 -8.00 17.56
C ALA A 149 -0.12 -6.83 16.57
N LEU A 150 -1.28 -6.19 16.57
CA LEU A 150 -1.49 -4.87 16.02
C LEU A 150 -1.48 -3.86 17.18
N SER A 151 -0.77 -2.74 17.01
CA SER A 151 -0.81 -1.62 17.94
C SER A 151 -1.42 -0.41 17.25
N VAL A 152 -2.44 0.19 17.88
CA VAL A 152 -3.15 1.36 17.38
C VAL A 152 -2.70 2.58 18.17
N PHE A 153 -2.36 3.66 17.48
CA PHE A 153 -1.94 4.91 18.11
C PHE A 153 -2.79 6.06 17.63
N ASP A 154 -3.16 6.91 18.57
CA ASP A 154 -3.66 8.25 18.28
C ASP A 154 -2.47 9.15 17.94
N ILE A 155 -2.50 9.78 16.76
CA ILE A 155 -1.36 10.53 16.23
C ILE A 155 -1.17 11.84 16.99
N GLU A 156 -2.25 12.52 17.36
CA GLU A 156 -2.22 13.82 18.05
C GLU A 156 -1.58 13.72 19.44
N SER A 157 -2.05 12.77 20.25
CA SER A 157 -1.54 12.50 21.60
C SER A 157 -0.26 11.65 21.62
N GLY A 158 -0.01 10.88 20.55
CA GLY A 158 1.10 9.92 20.46
C GLY A 158 0.94 8.71 21.37
N GLN A 159 -0.25 8.51 21.93
CA GLN A 159 -0.53 7.42 22.87
C GLN A 159 -1.00 6.17 22.13
N LYS A 160 -0.58 5.00 22.63
CA LYS A 160 -1.13 3.71 22.20
C LYS A 160 -2.54 3.59 22.76
N THR A 161 -3.55 3.54 21.89
CA THR A 161 -4.95 3.43 22.29
C THR A 161 -5.38 1.98 22.45
N GLN A 162 -4.84 1.08 21.63
CA GLN A 162 -5.21 -0.33 21.64
C GLN A 162 -4.03 -1.24 21.28
N ARG A 163 -4.13 -2.48 21.73
CA ARG A 163 -3.30 -3.60 21.30
C ARG A 163 -4.21 -4.80 21.03
N ILE A 164 -4.15 -5.31 19.82
CA ILE A 164 -4.99 -6.42 19.33
C ILE A 164 -4.06 -7.60 19.07
N SER A 165 -4.29 -8.75 19.69
CA SER A 165 -3.36 -9.89 19.69
C SER A 165 -4.07 -11.20 19.34
N ASN A 166 -4.73 -11.23 18.17
CA ASN A 166 -5.42 -12.41 17.68
C ASN A 166 -4.55 -13.30 16.79
N HIS A 167 -3.59 -12.71 16.05
CA HIS A 167 -2.63 -13.49 15.29
C HIS A 167 -1.65 -14.19 16.22
N THR A 168 -1.25 -15.40 15.84
CA THR A 168 -0.32 -16.22 16.63
C THR A 168 1.12 -16.09 16.17
N MET A 169 1.33 -15.52 14.98
CA MET A 169 2.60 -15.38 14.28
C MET A 169 2.71 -13.94 13.70
N PRO A 170 3.89 -13.51 13.20
CA PRO A 170 4.11 -12.16 12.69
C PRO A 170 3.03 -11.59 11.75
N VAL A 171 2.66 -10.32 11.94
CA VAL A 171 1.71 -9.60 11.08
C VAL A 171 2.45 -8.83 9.98
N ARG A 172 2.47 -9.36 8.76
CA ARG A 172 3.21 -8.80 7.61
C ARG A 172 2.48 -7.70 6.87
N GLY A 173 1.15 -7.74 6.83
CA GLY A 173 0.33 -6.74 6.15
C GLY A 173 -0.73 -6.17 7.06
N VAL A 174 -0.97 -4.86 6.97
CA VAL A 174 -2.10 -4.17 7.59
C VAL A 174 -2.62 -3.14 6.59
N VAL A 175 -3.94 -3.06 6.42
CA VAL A 175 -4.59 -2.08 5.52
C VAL A 175 -5.95 -1.67 6.08
N PHE A 176 -6.33 -0.41 5.86
CA PHE A 176 -7.67 0.10 6.20
C PHE A 176 -8.63 -0.01 5.01
N SER A 177 -9.91 -0.12 5.32
CA SER A 177 -10.96 0.17 4.33
C SER A 177 -11.13 1.68 4.19
N GLU A 178 -10.85 2.22 3.00
CA GLU A 178 -10.95 3.65 2.69
C GLU A 178 -12.39 4.19 2.72
N THR A 179 -13.40 3.33 2.49
CA THR A 179 -14.79 3.76 2.33
C THR A 179 -15.57 3.89 3.64
N GLU A 180 -15.19 3.12 4.67
CA GLU A 180 -15.90 3.06 5.96
C GLU A 180 -15.04 3.52 7.14
N GLY A 181 -13.71 3.53 6.99
CA GLY A 181 -12.73 3.98 8.00
C GLY A 181 -12.57 3.04 9.19
N SER A 182 -13.61 2.36 9.67
CA SER A 182 -13.53 1.57 10.91
C SER A 182 -12.99 0.14 10.75
N THR A 183 -12.87 -0.38 9.52
CA THR A 183 -12.40 -1.75 9.29
C THR A 183 -10.91 -1.80 8.99
N VAL A 184 -10.18 -2.66 9.70
CA VAL A 184 -8.77 -3.00 9.42
C VAL A 184 -8.68 -4.45 9.01
N PHE A 185 -7.85 -4.72 8.00
CA PHE A 185 -7.46 -6.06 7.60
C PHE A 185 -5.99 -6.30 7.92
N SER A 186 -5.65 -7.51 8.34
CA SER A 186 -4.27 -7.93 8.54
C SER A 186 -3.97 -9.24 7.82
N ALA A 187 -2.70 -9.43 7.47
CA ALA A 187 -2.14 -10.63 6.86
C ALA A 187 -0.93 -11.10 7.69
N SER A 188 -0.82 -12.41 7.90
CA SER A 188 0.09 -12.99 8.90
C SER A 188 0.77 -14.28 8.46
N ASP A 189 1.88 -14.56 9.14
CA ASP A 189 2.63 -15.81 9.06
C ASP A 189 1.87 -17.02 9.62
N ASP A 190 0.73 -16.83 10.28
CA ASP A 190 -0.17 -17.92 10.70
C ASP A 190 -1.13 -18.38 9.59
N TYR A 191 -0.91 -17.89 8.36
CA TYR A 191 -1.63 -18.24 7.14
C TYR A 191 -3.05 -17.69 7.07
N LEU A 192 -3.43 -16.87 8.05
CA LEU A 192 -4.73 -16.25 8.14
C LEU A 192 -4.63 -14.77 7.78
N MET A 193 -5.75 -14.26 7.29
CA MET A 193 -6.05 -12.84 7.42
C MET A 193 -7.13 -12.64 8.48
N HIS A 194 -7.10 -11.49 9.14
CA HIS A 194 -8.12 -11.11 10.11
C HIS A 194 -8.75 -9.78 9.72
N VAL A 195 -9.99 -9.59 10.18
CA VAL A 195 -10.80 -8.38 10.00
C VAL A 195 -11.14 -7.84 11.38
N TYR A 196 -10.88 -6.56 11.62
CA TYR A 196 -11.15 -5.93 12.92
C TYR A 196 -12.04 -4.72 12.76
N ASP A 197 -12.90 -4.49 13.76
CA ASP A 197 -13.40 -3.14 14.02
C ASP A 197 -12.36 -2.40 14.86
N ILE A 198 -11.76 -1.36 14.30
CA ILE A 198 -10.67 -0.63 14.96
C ILE A 198 -11.15 0.24 16.12
N ARG A 199 -12.45 0.55 16.20
CA ARG A 199 -13.00 1.38 17.28
C ARG A 199 -13.14 0.56 18.56
N THR A 200 -13.51 -0.71 18.43
CA THR A 200 -13.67 -1.63 19.56
C THR A 200 -12.42 -2.49 19.80
N GLY A 201 -11.60 -2.69 18.76
CA GLY A 201 -10.49 -3.63 18.77
C GLY A 201 -10.93 -5.09 18.63
N GLU A 202 -12.20 -5.33 18.29
CA GLU A 202 -12.76 -6.66 18.18
C GLU A 202 -12.42 -7.31 16.84
N LEU A 203 -12.13 -8.61 16.90
CA LEU A 203 -12.02 -9.47 15.72
C LEU A 203 -13.43 -9.75 15.18
N THR A 204 -13.73 -9.21 14.00
CA THR A 204 -15.05 -9.34 13.35
C THR A 204 -15.07 -10.40 12.26
N GLY A 205 -13.92 -10.90 11.82
CA GLY A 205 -13.83 -12.00 10.87
C GLY A 205 -12.43 -12.57 10.73
N THR A 206 -12.36 -13.83 10.31
CA THR A 206 -11.12 -14.53 9.97
C THR A 206 -11.27 -15.06 8.55
N VAL A 207 -10.25 -14.87 7.71
CA VAL A 207 -10.22 -15.32 6.32
C VAL A 207 -9.19 -16.44 6.20
N PRO A 208 -9.63 -17.72 6.28
CA PRO A 208 -8.77 -18.87 6.02
C PRO A 208 -8.69 -19.17 4.52
N GLY A 209 -7.61 -19.82 4.08
CA GLY A 209 -7.55 -20.42 2.74
C GLY A 209 -6.18 -20.39 2.06
N HIS A 210 -5.24 -19.57 2.55
CA HIS A 210 -3.83 -19.71 2.18
C HIS A 210 -3.20 -20.91 2.91
N THR A 211 -2.23 -21.55 2.25
CA THR A 211 -1.50 -22.72 2.79
C THR A 211 -0.08 -22.37 3.21
N GLY A 212 0.31 -21.10 3.06
CA GLY A 212 1.57 -20.53 3.51
C GLY A 212 1.35 -19.13 4.09
N ILE A 213 2.45 -18.49 4.47
CA ILE A 213 2.45 -17.13 5.06
C ILE A 213 1.67 -16.15 4.18
N VAL A 214 0.83 -15.30 4.77
CA VAL A 214 0.16 -14.24 4.01
C VAL A 214 1.03 -12.98 4.11
N CYS A 215 1.68 -12.64 3.00
CA CYS A 215 2.67 -11.57 2.94
C CYS A 215 2.04 -10.18 2.89
N ALA A 216 0.93 -10.04 2.17
CA ALA A 216 0.24 -8.77 2.00
C ALA A 216 -1.26 -8.96 1.83
N VAL A 217 -1.99 -7.90 2.19
CA VAL A 217 -3.42 -7.72 1.93
C VAL A 217 -3.63 -6.33 1.34
N ASP A 218 -4.58 -6.20 0.44
CA ASP A 218 -5.07 -4.93 -0.08
C ASP A 218 -6.59 -4.95 -0.24
N VAL A 219 -7.21 -3.77 -0.18
CA VAL A 219 -8.65 -3.59 -0.33
C VAL A 219 -8.90 -2.84 -1.64
N SER A 220 -9.86 -3.31 -2.44
CA SER A 220 -10.25 -2.60 -3.66
C SER A 220 -10.77 -1.19 -3.33
N PRO A 221 -10.59 -0.19 -4.21
CA PRO A 221 -11.03 1.19 -3.95
C PRO A 221 -12.53 1.34 -3.69
N ASN A 222 -13.36 0.45 -4.25
CA ASN A 222 -14.80 0.41 -3.97
C ASN A 222 -15.15 -0.27 -2.62
N GLY A 223 -14.15 -0.83 -1.92
CA GLY A 223 -14.28 -1.46 -0.62
C GLY A 223 -15.04 -2.78 -0.63
N THR A 224 -15.23 -3.45 -1.78
CA THR A 224 -16.01 -4.70 -1.87
C THR A 224 -15.16 -5.97 -1.91
N THR A 225 -13.89 -5.83 -2.28
CA THR A 225 -13.03 -6.95 -2.64
C THR A 225 -11.71 -6.85 -1.88
N LEU A 226 -11.21 -7.98 -1.40
CA LEU A 226 -9.86 -8.08 -0.85
C LEU A 226 -8.97 -8.83 -1.84
N ALA A 227 -7.69 -8.48 -1.85
CA ALA A 227 -6.66 -9.27 -2.50
C ALA A 227 -5.58 -9.61 -1.48
N SER A 228 -5.00 -10.80 -1.60
CA SER A 228 -3.89 -11.22 -0.76
C SER A 228 -2.79 -11.90 -1.57
N ALA A 229 -1.55 -11.73 -1.12
CA ALA A 229 -0.37 -12.37 -1.65
C ALA A 229 0.26 -13.27 -0.58
N SER A 230 0.79 -14.42 -0.98
CA SER A 230 1.26 -15.43 -0.03
C SER A 230 2.55 -16.15 -0.46
N GLY A 231 3.24 -16.69 0.54
CA GLY A 231 4.34 -17.63 0.38
C GLY A 231 3.93 -19.00 -0.17
N ASP A 232 2.63 -19.26 -0.37
CA ASP A 232 2.17 -20.41 -1.17
C ASP A 232 2.26 -20.19 -2.69
N GLY A 233 2.80 -19.04 -3.14
CA GLY A 233 2.96 -18.70 -4.54
C GLY A 233 1.66 -18.22 -5.21
N THR A 234 0.59 -17.99 -4.45
CA THR A 234 -0.71 -17.58 -5.00
C THR A 234 -1.06 -16.12 -4.68
N VAL A 235 -1.87 -15.55 -5.57
CA VAL A 235 -2.68 -14.36 -5.28
C VAL A 235 -4.13 -14.81 -5.15
N LYS A 236 -4.82 -14.43 -4.08
CA LYS A 236 -6.24 -14.77 -3.86
C LYS A 236 -7.11 -13.52 -3.79
N ILE A 237 -8.33 -13.65 -4.31
CA ILE A 237 -9.36 -12.61 -4.31
C ILE A 237 -10.51 -13.07 -3.45
N TRP A 238 -11.01 -12.17 -2.63
CA TRP A 238 -12.03 -12.47 -1.64
C TRP A 238 -13.16 -11.47 -1.73
N ASP A 239 -14.40 -11.95 -1.59
CA ASP A 239 -15.53 -11.08 -1.34
C ASP A 239 -15.45 -10.59 0.11
N ARG A 240 -15.35 -9.27 0.31
CA ARG A 240 -15.14 -8.69 1.65
C ARG A 240 -16.30 -8.97 2.60
N ARG A 241 -17.53 -9.08 2.08
CA ARG A 241 -18.73 -9.24 2.92
C ARG A 241 -18.88 -10.66 3.44
N THR A 242 -18.59 -11.65 2.61
CA THR A 242 -18.71 -13.08 2.92
C THR A 242 -17.41 -13.67 3.44
N LEU A 243 -16.28 -13.00 3.20
CA LEU A 243 -14.93 -13.50 3.41
C LEU A 243 -14.63 -14.79 2.64
N GLY A 244 -15.41 -15.08 1.61
CA GLY A 244 -15.22 -16.23 0.73
C GLY A 244 -14.19 -15.92 -0.36
N CYS A 245 -13.30 -16.89 -0.63
CA CYS A 245 -12.39 -16.83 -1.77
C CYS A 245 -13.20 -16.92 -3.07
N THR A 246 -13.14 -15.91 -3.91
CA THR A 246 -13.79 -15.91 -5.24
C THR A 246 -12.85 -16.40 -6.33
N HIS A 247 -11.56 -16.06 -6.25
CA HIS A 247 -10.55 -16.47 -7.22
C HIS A 247 -9.23 -16.83 -6.54
N THR A 248 -8.55 -17.83 -7.09
CA THR A 248 -7.17 -18.17 -6.74
C THR A 248 -6.35 -18.19 -8.02
N PHE A 249 -5.32 -17.34 -8.07
CA PHE A 249 -4.34 -17.33 -9.16
C PHE A 249 -3.15 -18.20 -8.79
N GLU A 250 -3.24 -19.49 -9.12
CA GLU A 250 -2.22 -20.52 -8.85
C GLU A 250 -1.44 -20.88 -10.11
N GLY A 251 -0.16 -21.27 -9.94
CA GLY A 251 0.71 -21.70 -11.04
C GLY A 251 1.24 -20.57 -11.93
N PHE A 252 0.94 -19.33 -11.58
CA PHE A 252 1.45 -18.15 -12.26
C PHE A 252 2.77 -17.70 -11.66
N HIS A 253 2.84 -17.48 -10.34
CA HIS A 253 4.13 -17.25 -9.69
C HIS A 253 4.79 -18.58 -9.32
N SER A 254 6.11 -18.66 -9.47
CA SER A 254 6.88 -19.87 -9.14
C SER A 254 7.55 -19.82 -7.76
N ASP A 255 7.40 -18.71 -7.04
CA ASP A 255 7.97 -18.48 -5.72
C ASP A 255 7.04 -17.57 -4.88
N ILE A 256 7.45 -17.22 -3.66
CA ILE A 256 6.71 -16.38 -2.70
C ILE A 256 6.21 -15.10 -3.38
N VAL A 257 4.93 -14.78 -3.19
CA VAL A 257 4.35 -13.50 -3.59
C VAL A 257 4.37 -12.57 -2.38
N TRP A 258 5.14 -11.49 -2.46
CA TRP A 258 5.35 -10.57 -1.33
C TRP A 258 4.33 -9.46 -1.24
N SER A 259 3.84 -8.98 -2.38
CA SER A 259 3.00 -7.79 -2.44
C SER A 259 1.86 -7.94 -3.43
N VAL A 260 0.76 -7.28 -3.11
CA VAL A 260 -0.40 -7.12 -3.98
C VAL A 260 -0.98 -5.72 -3.82
N LYS A 261 -1.35 -5.07 -4.93
CA LYS A 261 -2.01 -3.76 -4.93
C LYS A 261 -3.06 -3.61 -6.02
N PHE A 262 -4.24 -3.11 -5.65
CA PHE A 262 -5.27 -2.72 -6.60
C PHE A 262 -4.90 -1.42 -7.34
N TYR A 263 -5.36 -1.32 -8.58
CA TYR A 263 -5.41 -0.05 -9.29
C TYR A 263 -6.60 0.79 -8.82
N HIS A 264 -6.55 2.11 -9.02
CA HIS A 264 -7.62 3.05 -8.62
C HIS A 264 -9.04 2.69 -9.13
N GLY A 265 -9.16 1.93 -10.23
CA GLY A 265 -10.45 1.47 -10.75
C GLY A 265 -10.98 0.17 -10.14
N GLY A 266 -10.20 -0.53 -9.31
CA GLY A 266 -10.59 -1.78 -8.63
C GLY A 266 -10.73 -3.02 -9.53
N SER A 267 -10.79 -2.87 -10.85
CA SER A 267 -10.89 -3.98 -11.82
C SER A 267 -9.56 -4.66 -12.14
N ARG A 268 -8.44 -4.08 -11.71
CA ARG A 268 -7.12 -4.65 -11.91
C ARG A 268 -6.33 -4.63 -10.62
N LEU A 269 -5.32 -5.49 -10.53
CA LEU A 269 -4.30 -5.44 -9.50
C LEU A 269 -2.94 -5.89 -10.06
N VAL A 270 -1.88 -5.59 -9.32
CA VAL A 270 -0.51 -6.04 -9.58
C VAL A 270 0.00 -6.83 -8.39
N SER A 271 0.80 -7.88 -8.66
CA SER A 271 1.53 -8.64 -7.65
C SER A 271 3.03 -8.65 -7.94
N ALA A 272 3.83 -8.82 -6.89
CA ALA A 272 5.29 -8.91 -6.95
C ALA A 272 5.79 -10.15 -6.20
N SER A 273 6.73 -10.89 -6.80
CA SER A 273 7.20 -12.18 -6.28
C SER A 273 8.73 -12.31 -6.30
N ASP A 274 9.24 -13.20 -5.44
CA ASP A 274 10.64 -13.66 -5.44
C ASP A 274 11.07 -14.35 -6.74
N ASP A 275 10.12 -14.77 -7.59
CA ASP A 275 10.42 -15.26 -8.93
C ASP A 275 10.97 -14.18 -9.89
N GLY A 276 11.11 -12.95 -9.40
CA GLY A 276 11.66 -11.81 -10.13
C GLY A 276 10.64 -11.14 -11.05
N THR A 277 9.34 -11.47 -10.94
CA THR A 277 8.30 -10.96 -11.82
C THR A 277 7.28 -10.08 -11.13
N LEU A 278 6.77 -9.11 -11.89
CA LEU A 278 5.51 -8.42 -11.61
C LEU A 278 4.43 -9.03 -12.50
N ARG A 279 3.25 -9.30 -11.94
CA ARG A 279 2.09 -9.80 -12.70
C ARG A 279 0.91 -8.88 -12.54
N PHE A 280 0.22 -8.65 -13.65
CA PHE A 280 -0.94 -7.77 -13.76
C PHE A 280 -2.16 -8.63 -14.01
N TRP A 281 -3.22 -8.38 -13.25
CA TRP A 281 -4.39 -9.24 -13.22
C TRP A 281 -5.63 -8.42 -13.53
N ASN A 282 -6.52 -9.00 -14.30
CA ASN A 282 -7.88 -8.52 -14.40
C ASN A 282 -8.74 -9.29 -13.40
N VAL A 283 -9.45 -8.55 -12.55
CA VAL A 283 -10.34 -9.08 -11.51
C VAL A 283 -11.79 -8.63 -11.72
N SER A 284 -12.08 -7.95 -12.82
CA SER A 284 -13.47 -7.86 -13.31
C SER A 284 -13.88 -9.22 -13.87
N GLU A 285 -15.09 -9.65 -13.55
CA GLU A 285 -15.75 -10.78 -14.24
C GLU A 285 -15.83 -10.58 -15.76
#